data_AF-A0A9P7C1J4-F1
#
_entry.id   AF-A0A9P7C1J4-F1
#
_cell.length_a   1.000
_cell.length_b   1.000
_cell.length_c   1.000
_cell.angle_alpha   90.00
_cell.angle_beta   90.00
_cell.angle_gamma   90.00
#
_symmetry.space_group_name_H-M   'P 1'
#
loop_
_entity.id
_entity.type
_entity.pdbx_description
1 polymer ?
#
loop_
_entity_poly.entity_id
_entity_poly.type
_entity_poly.pdbx_seq_one_letter_code
_entity_poly.pdbx_strand_id
1 'polypeptide(L)'
;MKATQAAGLKVRFATVFLDQVGNLANAGEVALGHYIAHPYNIEAAGDEGAKFAEDYKAKPGHYPSYTEPQTVIGVRFLGEALKQVPPQDGKLSVPALAKALEKVTYTSSLGTYTMRAEDHQVQLPMVVR
;
A
#
# COMPACT_ATOMS: atom_id res chain seq x y z
N MET A 1 4.44 9.45 -18.99
CA MET A 1 5.06 8.41 -19.86
C MET A 1 4.88 8.64 -21.36
N LYS A 2 3.74 9.16 -21.85
CA LYS A 2 3.49 9.34 -23.29
C LYS A 2 4.55 10.16 -24.04
N ALA A 3 4.98 11.29 -23.49
CA ALA A 3 6.02 12.12 -24.09
C ALA A 3 7.39 11.40 -24.12
N THR A 4 7.72 10.66 -23.05
CA THR A 4 8.91 9.80 -22.99
C THR A 4 8.93 8.80 -24.15
N GLN A 5 7.80 8.11 -24.37
CA GLN A 5 7.65 7.15 -25.45
C GLN A 5 7.82 7.84 -26.81
N ALA A 6 7.12 8.96 -27.04
CA ALA A 6 7.19 9.71 -28.30
C ALA A 6 8.60 10.23 -28.61
N ALA A 7 9.37 10.58 -27.58
CA ALA A 7 10.75 11.02 -27.71
C ALA A 7 11.77 9.88 -27.88
N GLY A 8 11.35 8.61 -27.76
CA GLY A 8 12.26 7.46 -27.81
C GLY A 8 13.31 7.47 -26.70
N LEU A 9 12.97 8.05 -25.54
CA LEU A 9 13.92 8.23 -24.45
C LEU A 9 14.35 6.86 -23.88
N LYS A 10 15.66 6.63 -23.82
CA LYS A 10 16.26 5.34 -23.41
C LYS A 10 16.58 5.24 -21.91
N VAL A 11 16.31 6.30 -21.14
CA VAL A 11 16.58 6.30 -19.69
C VAL A 11 15.52 5.51 -18.94
N ARG A 12 15.85 5.07 -17.73
CA ARG A 12 14.91 4.38 -16.84
C ARG A 12 14.43 5.35 -15.77
N PHE A 13 13.12 5.40 -15.54
CA PHE A 13 12.57 6.12 -14.39
C PHE A 13 12.58 5.21 -13.17
N ALA A 14 13.04 5.75 -12.04
CA ALA A 14 12.80 5.20 -10.71
C ALA A 14 11.70 6.05 -10.06
N THR A 15 10.63 5.40 -9.60
CA THR A 15 9.38 6.08 -9.24
C THR A 15 8.77 5.54 -7.97
N VAL A 16 7.70 6.19 -7.50
CA VAL A 16 6.82 5.71 -6.43
C VAL A 16 5.37 5.49 -6.88
N PHE A 17 5.00 5.93 -8.10
CA PHE A 17 3.61 5.96 -8.60
C PHE A 17 3.43 5.44 -10.04
N LEU A 18 4.43 4.72 -10.59
CA LEU A 18 4.37 4.22 -11.98
C LEU A 18 3.26 3.18 -12.22
N ASP A 19 2.81 2.49 -11.17
CA ASP A 19 1.75 1.49 -11.25
C ASP A 19 0.33 2.08 -11.22
N GLN A 20 0.21 3.41 -11.12
CA GLN A 20 -1.06 4.08 -11.36
C GLN A 20 -1.58 3.74 -12.75
N VAL A 21 -2.85 3.33 -12.80
CA VAL A 21 -3.54 2.91 -14.02
C VAL A 21 -3.34 3.94 -15.14
N GLY A 22 -2.89 3.46 -16.29
CA GLY A 22 -2.61 4.28 -17.48
C GLY A 22 -1.14 4.65 -17.68
N ASN A 23 -0.30 4.66 -16.65
CA ASN A 23 1.12 5.01 -16.82
C ASN A 23 1.88 4.01 -17.69
N LEU A 24 1.70 2.71 -17.46
CA LEU A 24 2.31 1.66 -18.28
C LEU A 24 1.75 1.67 -19.72
N ALA A 25 0.43 1.86 -19.87
CA ALA A 25 -0.20 1.99 -21.19
C ALA A 25 0.36 3.19 -21.98
N ASN A 26 0.57 4.32 -21.31
CA ASN A 26 1.19 5.51 -21.88
C ASN A 26 2.71 5.36 -22.13
N ALA A 27 3.38 4.40 -21.50
CA ALA A 27 4.79 4.11 -21.76
C ALA A 27 4.95 3.21 -22.98
N GLY A 28 4.00 2.29 -23.23
CA GLY A 28 4.09 1.33 -24.31
C GLY A 28 5.40 0.54 -24.25
N GLU A 29 6.10 0.41 -25.36
CA GLU A 29 7.34 -0.37 -25.46
C GLU A 29 8.47 0.13 -24.55
N VAL A 30 8.51 1.43 -24.21
CA VAL A 30 9.55 1.97 -23.33
C VAL A 30 9.29 1.68 -21.85
N ALA A 31 8.18 1.02 -21.49
CA ALA A 31 7.88 0.67 -20.11
C ALA A 31 8.93 -0.26 -19.47
N LEU A 32 9.57 -1.10 -20.28
CA LEU A 32 10.47 -2.13 -19.78
C LEU A 32 11.70 -1.53 -19.08
N GLY A 33 11.93 -1.99 -17.85
CA GLY A 33 13.08 -1.60 -17.04
C GLY A 33 12.92 -0.29 -16.27
N HIS A 34 11.75 0.36 -16.30
CA HIS A 34 11.41 1.34 -15.26
C HIS A 34 11.16 0.64 -13.93
N TYR A 35 11.39 1.36 -12.82
CA TYR A 35 11.30 0.85 -11.47
C TYR A 35 10.25 1.58 -10.64
N ILE A 36 9.62 0.86 -9.72
CA ILE A 36 8.76 1.42 -8.69
C ILE A 36 9.14 0.87 -7.31
N ALA A 37 9.28 1.78 -6.34
CA ALA A 37 9.33 1.43 -4.92
C ALA A 37 7.93 1.61 -4.30
N HIS A 38 7.32 0.53 -3.82
CA HIS A 38 5.96 0.55 -3.31
C HIS A 38 5.78 -0.33 -2.05
N PRO A 39 4.88 0.04 -1.10
CA PRO A 39 4.63 -0.76 0.12
C PRO A 39 3.99 -2.15 -0.12
N TYR A 40 3.64 -2.47 -1.36
CA TYR A 40 2.93 -3.69 -1.71
C TYR A 40 3.19 -4.12 -3.15
N ASN A 41 3.31 -5.43 -3.37
CA ASN A 41 3.23 -6.10 -4.65
C ASN A 41 2.61 -7.50 -4.44
N ILE A 42 1.73 -7.92 -5.36
CA ILE A 42 0.96 -9.16 -5.26
C ILE A 42 1.88 -10.38 -5.18
N GLU A 43 2.88 -10.47 -6.07
CA GLU A 43 3.78 -11.62 -6.18
C GLU A 43 4.77 -11.68 -5.01
N ALA A 44 5.28 -10.53 -4.58
CA ALA A 44 6.17 -10.43 -3.42
C ALA A 44 5.49 -10.87 -2.11
N ALA A 45 4.16 -10.75 -2.03
CA ALA A 45 3.35 -11.18 -0.89
C ALA A 45 2.90 -12.66 -0.97
N GLY A 46 3.35 -13.43 -1.97
CA GLY A 46 3.05 -14.86 -2.11
C GLY A 46 1.56 -15.20 -2.08
N ASP A 47 1.20 -16.31 -1.42
CA ASP A 47 -0.19 -16.81 -1.35
C ASP A 47 -1.15 -15.81 -0.67
N GLU A 48 -0.67 -15.06 0.33
CA GLU A 48 -1.46 -14.01 0.98
C GLU A 48 -1.76 -12.87 0.00
N GLY A 49 -0.77 -12.49 -0.81
CA GLY A 49 -0.90 -11.49 -1.86
C GLY A 49 -1.90 -11.90 -2.93
N ALA A 50 -1.82 -13.13 -3.40
CA ALA A 50 -2.76 -13.69 -4.38
C ALA A 50 -4.21 -13.69 -3.85
N LYS A 51 -4.39 -14.12 -2.59
CA LYS A 51 -5.69 -14.10 -1.93
C LYS A 51 -6.25 -12.69 -1.79
N PHE A 52 -5.45 -11.75 -1.28
CA PHE A 52 -5.87 -10.35 -1.14
C PHE A 52 -6.22 -9.73 -2.50
N ALA A 53 -5.45 -10.02 -3.55
CA ALA A 53 -5.71 -9.51 -4.89
C ALA A 53 -7.07 -9.94 -5.44
N GLU A 54 -7.43 -11.23 -5.32
CA GLU A 54 -8.74 -11.74 -5.74
C GLU A 54 -9.88 -11.20 -4.87
N ASP A 55 -9.71 -11.19 -3.54
CA ASP A 55 -10.71 -10.66 -2.60
C ASP A 55 -10.97 -9.17 -2.87
N TYR A 56 -9.92 -8.39 -3.14
CA TYR A 56 -10.04 -6.99 -3.53
C TYR A 56 -10.80 -6.89 -4.84
N LYS A 57 -10.33 -7.54 -5.91
CA LYS A 57 -10.93 -7.50 -7.26
C LYS A 57 -12.40 -7.88 -7.29
N ALA A 58 -12.85 -8.79 -6.43
CA ALA A 58 -14.26 -9.18 -6.35
C ALA A 58 -15.22 -8.02 -6.00
N LYS A 59 -14.73 -6.87 -5.52
CA LYS A 59 -15.56 -5.69 -5.19
C LYS A 59 -15.55 -4.59 -6.26
N PRO A 60 -14.40 -4.02 -6.69
CA PRO A 60 -14.37 -2.95 -7.69
C PRO A 60 -14.11 -3.46 -9.11
N GLY A 61 -13.83 -4.75 -9.31
CA GLY A 61 -13.59 -5.35 -10.63
C GLY A 61 -12.14 -5.26 -11.13
N HIS A 62 -11.19 -4.80 -10.32
CA HIS A 62 -9.77 -4.72 -10.68
C HIS A 62 -8.85 -5.05 -9.50
N TYR A 63 -7.62 -5.43 -9.81
CA TYR A 63 -6.59 -5.68 -8.80
C TYR A 63 -6.13 -4.37 -8.13
N PRO A 64 -5.65 -4.44 -6.87
CA PRO A 64 -5.20 -3.26 -6.14
C PRO A 64 -3.89 -2.72 -6.73
N SER A 65 -3.82 -1.41 -6.94
CA SER A 65 -2.67 -0.71 -7.51
C SER A 65 -2.47 0.66 -6.87
N TYR A 66 -1.31 1.29 -7.04
CA TYR A 66 -1.09 2.68 -6.62
C TYR A 66 -1.42 2.89 -5.12
N THR A 67 -2.24 3.87 -4.77
CA THR A 67 -2.58 4.21 -3.37
C THR A 67 -3.49 3.19 -2.68
N GLU A 68 -4.04 2.22 -3.41
CA GLU A 68 -5.07 1.32 -2.88
C GLU A 68 -4.55 0.36 -1.81
N PRO A 69 -3.43 -0.39 -2.01
CA PRO A 69 -2.87 -1.22 -0.95
C PRO A 69 -2.52 -0.40 0.32
N GLN A 70 -1.99 0.81 0.14
CA GLN A 70 -1.65 1.71 1.26
C GLN A 70 -2.89 2.10 2.05
N THR A 71 -3.99 2.38 1.36
CA THR A 71 -5.28 2.69 1.99
C THR A 71 -5.80 1.50 2.79
N VAL A 72 -5.73 0.28 2.23
CA VAL A 72 -6.13 -0.94 2.94
C VAL A 72 -5.26 -1.18 4.18
N ILE A 73 -3.94 -0.98 4.08
CA ILE A 73 -3.04 -1.06 5.23
C ILE A 73 -3.44 -0.04 6.31
N GLY A 74 -3.72 1.20 5.93
CA GLY A 74 -4.18 2.24 6.87
C GLY A 74 -5.49 1.88 7.59
N VAL A 75 -6.47 1.36 6.85
CA VAL A 75 -7.74 0.86 7.43
C VAL A 75 -7.49 -0.35 8.34
N ARG A 76 -6.54 -1.24 7.99
CA ARG A 76 -6.15 -2.36 8.85
C ARG A 76 -5.58 -1.86 10.17
N PHE A 77 -4.71 -0.85 10.16
CA PHE A 77 -4.18 -0.22 11.37
C PHE A 77 -5.29 0.34 12.26
N LEU A 78 -6.24 1.07 11.67
CA LEU A 78 -7.40 1.57 12.39
C LEU A 78 -8.21 0.42 13.01
N GLY A 79 -8.44 -0.66 12.26
CA GLY A 79 -9.15 -1.84 12.75
C GLY A 79 -8.45 -2.52 13.93
N GLU A 80 -7.12 -2.68 13.88
CA GLU A 80 -6.36 -3.26 14.99
C GLU A 80 -6.32 -2.34 16.22
N ALA A 81 -6.31 -1.03 16.05
CA ALA A 81 -6.40 -0.07 17.16
C ALA A 81 -7.80 -0.08 17.80
N LEU A 82 -8.86 -0.16 17.00
CA LEU A 82 -10.24 -0.20 17.49
C LEU A 82 -10.52 -1.43 18.36
N LYS A 83 -9.89 -2.58 18.08
CA LYS A 83 -9.99 -3.78 18.94
C LYS A 83 -9.45 -3.55 20.35
N GLN A 84 -8.58 -2.55 20.55
CA GLN A 84 -7.94 -2.26 21.85
C GLN A 84 -8.70 -1.21 22.66
N VAL A 85 -9.67 -0.50 22.07
CA VAL A 85 -10.37 0.62 22.71
C VAL A 85 -11.87 0.35 22.75
N PRO A 86 -12.38 -0.27 23.82
CA PRO A 86 -13.81 -0.48 23.96
C PRO A 86 -14.54 0.87 24.14
N PRO A 87 -15.76 1.01 23.60
CA PRO A 87 -16.58 2.19 23.83
C PRO A 87 -16.99 2.28 25.30
N GLN A 88 -17.08 3.50 25.83
CA GLN A 88 -17.59 3.81 27.17
C GLN A 88 -18.83 4.68 27.01
N ASP A 89 -19.96 4.26 27.60
CA ASP A 89 -21.25 4.95 27.50
C ASP A 89 -21.66 5.26 26.05
N GLY A 90 -21.42 4.31 25.14
CA GLY A 90 -21.72 4.45 23.71
C GLY A 90 -20.78 5.41 22.95
N LYS A 91 -19.68 5.87 23.57
CA LYS A 91 -18.72 6.80 22.97
C LYS A 91 -17.34 6.18 22.84
N LEU A 92 -16.67 6.47 21.73
CA LEU A 92 -15.27 6.10 21.50
C LEU A 92 -14.36 7.27 21.90
N SER A 93 -13.37 7.01 22.75
CA SER A 93 -12.37 8.02 23.13
C SER A 93 -11.31 8.16 22.04
N VAL A 94 -11.31 9.29 21.34
CA VAL A 94 -10.31 9.60 20.30
C VAL A 94 -8.87 9.62 20.86
N PRO A 95 -8.58 10.22 22.02
CA PRO A 95 -7.24 10.16 22.60
C PRO A 95 -6.80 8.73 22.95
N ALA A 96 -7.73 7.87 23.39
CA ALA A 96 -7.42 6.47 23.65
C ALA A 96 -7.14 5.71 22.34
N LEU A 97 -7.91 5.98 21.29
CA LEU A 97 -7.68 5.41 19.95
C LEU A 97 -6.32 5.83 19.37
N ALA A 98 -5.95 7.10 19.48
CA ALA A 98 -4.66 7.60 19.02
C ALA A 98 -3.50 6.86 19.72
N LYS A 99 -3.57 6.70 21.05
CA LYS A 99 -2.58 5.92 21.81
C LYS A 99 -2.58 4.42 21.48
N ALA A 100 -3.72 3.88 21.05
CA ALA A 100 -3.80 2.49 20.60
C ALA A 100 -3.16 2.31 19.22
N LEU A 101 -3.30 3.29 18.32
CA LEU A 101 -2.64 3.31 17.01
C LEU A 101 -1.12 3.22 17.14
N GLU A 102 -0.52 3.96 18.08
CA GLU A 102 0.93 3.91 18.37
C GLU A 102 1.43 2.50 18.77
N LYS A 103 0.53 1.61 19.20
CA LYS A 103 0.85 0.25 19.64
C LYS A 103 0.53 -0.82 18.59
N VAL A 104 -0.06 -0.43 17.47
CA VAL A 104 -0.43 -1.39 16.43
C VAL A 104 0.83 -2.04 15.87
N THR A 105 0.81 -3.37 15.88
CA THR A 105 1.75 -4.22 15.14
C THR A 105 0.93 -5.14 14.25
N TYR A 106 1.27 -5.17 12.96
CA TYR A 106 0.64 -6.04 11.97
C TYR A 106 1.74 -6.80 11.23
N THR A 107 1.64 -8.12 11.12
CA THR A 107 2.60 -8.93 10.36
C THR A 107 1.91 -9.56 9.17
N SER A 108 2.50 -9.40 7.99
CA SER A 108 2.12 -10.09 6.76
C SER A 108 3.31 -10.86 6.19
N SER A 109 3.08 -11.55 5.08
CA SER A 109 4.10 -12.16 4.21
C SER A 109 5.21 -11.20 3.76
N LEU A 110 4.93 -9.89 3.65
CA LEU A 110 5.94 -8.88 3.29
C LEU A 110 6.81 -8.45 4.48
N GLY A 111 6.36 -8.71 5.69
CA GLY A 111 7.05 -8.36 6.93
C GLY A 111 6.16 -7.70 7.97
N THR A 112 6.79 -7.11 8.98
CA THR A 112 6.11 -6.46 10.09
C THR A 112 5.93 -4.97 9.84
N TYR A 113 4.74 -4.48 10.16
CA TYR A 113 4.31 -3.10 10.10
C TYR A 113 4.05 -2.58 11.52
N THR A 114 4.58 -1.41 11.86
CA THR A 114 4.40 -0.77 13.16
C THR A 114 4.13 0.73 13.00
N MET A 115 3.53 1.35 14.02
CA MET A 115 3.41 2.81 14.10
C MET A 115 4.54 3.38 14.96
N ARG A 116 5.33 4.31 14.42
CA ARG A 116 6.33 5.03 15.22
C ARG A 116 5.63 6.11 16.04
N ALA A 117 5.75 6.06 17.36
CA ALA A 117 4.99 6.94 18.25
C ALA A 117 5.47 8.40 18.19
N GLU A 118 6.74 8.63 17.88
CA GLU A 118 7.36 9.96 17.94
C GLU A 118 6.85 10.92 16.85
N ASP A 119 6.41 10.39 15.70
CA ASP A 119 5.99 11.19 14.55
C ASP A 119 4.82 10.60 13.75
N HIS A 120 4.23 9.50 14.24
CA HIS A 120 3.08 8.82 13.64
C HIS A 120 3.32 8.36 12.19
N GLN A 121 4.58 8.08 11.84
CA GLN A 121 4.95 7.44 10.59
C GLN A 121 4.86 5.91 10.73
N VAL A 122 4.16 5.28 9.79
CA VAL A 122 4.16 3.81 9.68
C VAL A 122 5.55 3.34 9.24
N GLN A 123 6.11 2.38 9.96
CA GLN A 123 7.30 1.63 9.56
C GLN A 123 6.81 0.37 8.85
N LEU A 124 7.26 0.17 7.61
CA LEU A 124 6.74 -0.89 6.75
C LEU A 124 7.80 -1.41 5.77
N PRO A 125 7.64 -2.64 5.25
CA PRO A 125 8.44 -3.15 4.14
C PRO A 125 8.18 -2.38 2.84
N MET A 126 9.22 -2.18 2.04
CA MET A 126 9.13 -1.61 0.70
C MET A 126 9.57 -2.63 -0.34
N VAL A 127 8.79 -2.79 -1.40
CA VAL A 127 9.11 -3.66 -2.54
C VAL A 127 9.57 -2.80 -3.70
N VAL A 128 10.74 -3.11 -4.25
CA VAL A 128 11.24 -2.51 -5.50
C VAL A 128 11.08 -3.51 -6.62
N ARG A 129 10.47 -3.11 -7.73
CA ARG A 129 10.22 -3.94 -8.92
C ARG A 129 10.29 -3.11 -10.19
#